data_AF-A0A7X7ESE5-F1
#
_entry.id   AF-A0A7X7ESE5-F1
#
_cell.length_a   1.000
_cell.length_b   1.000
_cell.length_c   1.000
_cell.angle_alpha   90.00
_cell.angle_beta   90.00
_cell.angle_gamma   90.00
#
_symmetry.space_group_name_H-M   'P 1'
#
loop_
_entity.id
_entity.type
_entity.pdbx_description
1 polymer ?
#
loop_
_entity_poly.entity_id
_entity_poly.type
_entity_poly.pdbx_seq_one_letter_code
_entity_poly.pdbx_strand_id
1 'polypeptide(L)'
;MKCIVGIVVVYFLLSYMFLPMLWTHYEHHPVMEKAAKRTVTSDGIPGDPLNVGLIGTKEELIRAIVLAGWSPADPITLGSSVDIVKGVLLHKPYADAPVSNLYVFGRKQDLAFEQLVGGSPKERHHVRFWLSPELGQGDRPMWIGSATFDKSVGFSHRTGQVTHHIAADVDAERDKLFDDLQRAKELIRLYQVTGIGLTVNGRNGGGDWFYTDGEMTIGVISERNRLVTAQPTMEENPKPVEWKNRVWHALKGK
;
A
#
# COMPACT_ATOMS: atom_id res chain seq x y z
N MET A 1 -49.19 2.89 -2.02
CA MET A 1 -48.64 1.70 -1.34
C MET A 1 -47.71 0.87 -2.22
N LYS A 2 -48.12 0.42 -3.43
CA LYS A 2 -47.26 -0.38 -4.33
C LYS A 2 -45.93 0.30 -4.73
N CYS A 3 -45.93 1.61 -5.02
CA CYS A 3 -44.70 2.34 -5.33
C CYS A 3 -43.74 2.44 -4.14
N ILE A 4 -44.27 2.60 -2.92
CA ILE A 4 -43.46 2.66 -1.70
C ILE A 4 -42.80 1.30 -1.45
N VAL A 5 -43.56 0.21 -1.58
CA VAL A 5 -43.03 -1.16 -1.48
C VAL A 5 -41.94 -1.40 -2.53
N GLY A 6 -42.16 -0.97 -3.78
CA GLY A 6 -41.16 -1.09 -4.85
C GLY A 6 -39.86 -0.34 -4.53
N ILE A 7 -39.94 0.90 -4.06
CA ILE A 7 -38.77 1.71 -3.66
C ILE A 7 -38.02 1.02 -2.51
N VAL A 8 -38.74 0.53 -1.51
CA VAL A 8 -38.14 -0.17 -0.36
C VAL A 8 -37.42 -1.44 -0.81
N VAL A 9 -38.03 -2.26 -1.67
CA VAL A 9 -37.38 -3.47 -2.21
C VAL A 9 -36.13 -3.12 -3.01
N VAL A 10 -36.19 -2.11 -3.88
CA VAL A 10 -35.03 -1.65 -4.65
C VAL A 10 -33.91 -1.15 -3.72
N TYR A 11 -34.25 -0.38 -2.70
CA TYR A 11 -33.29 0.07 -1.68
C TYR A 11 -32.63 -1.13 -0.98
N PHE A 12 -33.39 -2.13 -0.54
CA PHE A 12 -32.82 -3.31 0.11
C PHE A 12 -31.90 -4.11 -0.82
N LEU A 13 -32.32 -4.33 -2.07
CA LEU A 13 -31.48 -5.03 -3.05
C LEU A 13 -30.17 -4.25 -3.31
N LEU A 14 -30.26 -2.94 -3.51
CA LEU A 14 -29.08 -2.11 -3.76
C LEU A 14 -28.14 -2.10 -2.55
N SER A 15 -28.66 -1.79 -1.36
CA SER A 15 -27.84 -1.57 -0.16
C SER A 15 -27.25 -2.84 0.44
N TYR A 16 -27.95 -3.98 0.35
CA TYR A 16 -27.54 -5.20 1.06
C TYR A 16 -27.10 -6.34 0.14
N MET A 17 -27.29 -6.22 -1.17
CA MET A 17 -26.78 -7.20 -2.14
C MET A 17 -25.77 -6.57 -3.09
N PHE A 18 -26.17 -5.55 -3.86
CA PHE A 18 -25.31 -5.02 -4.92
C PHE A 18 -24.11 -4.21 -4.41
N LEU A 19 -24.32 -3.28 -3.47
CA LEU A 19 -23.23 -2.44 -2.95
C LEU A 19 -22.13 -3.26 -2.25
N PRO A 20 -22.44 -4.24 -1.37
CA PRO A 20 -21.40 -5.08 -0.77
C PRO A 20 -20.57 -5.84 -1.81
N MET A 21 -21.21 -6.39 -2.85
CA MET A 21 -20.49 -7.10 -3.92
C MET A 21 -19.52 -6.21 -4.71
N LEU A 22 -19.77 -4.89 -4.76
CA LEU A 22 -18.91 -3.95 -5.47
C LEU A 22 -17.69 -3.51 -4.65
N TRP A 23 -17.77 -3.54 -3.32
CA TRP A 23 -16.79 -2.88 -2.45
C TRP A 23 -16.08 -3.79 -1.45
N THR A 24 -16.49 -5.04 -1.30
CA THR A 24 -15.83 -5.99 -0.38
C THR A 24 -15.54 -7.32 -1.07
N HIS A 25 -14.26 -7.71 -1.07
CA HIS A 25 -13.77 -8.97 -1.60
C HIS A 25 -12.44 -9.36 -0.91
N TYR A 26 -12.31 -10.65 -0.62
CA TYR A 26 -11.23 -11.24 0.17
C TYR A 26 -10.97 -12.71 -0.20
N GLU A 27 -11.53 -13.21 -1.31
CA GLU A 27 -11.47 -14.62 -1.71
C GLU A 27 -10.04 -15.14 -1.87
N HIS A 28 -9.12 -14.29 -2.32
CA HIS A 28 -7.71 -14.64 -2.48
C HIS A 28 -6.94 -14.59 -1.16
N HIS A 29 -7.49 -13.93 -0.13
CA HIS A 29 -6.86 -13.80 1.18
C HIS A 29 -7.85 -13.45 2.33
N PRO A 30 -8.62 -14.43 2.84
CA PRO A 30 -9.75 -14.17 3.76
C PRO A 30 -9.38 -13.48 5.07
N VAL A 31 -8.20 -13.75 5.62
CA VAL A 31 -7.76 -13.15 6.90
C VAL A 31 -7.62 -11.62 6.84
N MET A 32 -7.52 -11.05 5.62
CA MET A 32 -7.46 -9.61 5.43
C MET A 32 -8.76 -8.89 5.75
N GLU A 33 -9.91 -9.58 5.86
CA GLU A 33 -11.18 -8.96 6.25
C GLU A 33 -11.06 -8.21 7.59
N LYS A 34 -10.30 -8.77 8.54
CA LYS A 34 -10.14 -8.23 9.90
C LYS A 34 -8.86 -7.41 10.08
N ALA A 35 -8.05 -7.28 9.03
CA ALA A 35 -6.80 -6.53 9.09
C ALA A 35 -7.04 -5.02 9.19
N ALA A 36 -6.08 -4.30 9.79
CA ALA A 36 -6.09 -2.85 9.76
C ALA A 36 -6.07 -2.33 8.32
N LYS A 37 -6.86 -1.28 8.04
CA LYS A 37 -6.97 -0.65 6.71
C LYS A 37 -6.35 0.74 6.62
N ARG A 38 -5.96 1.29 7.77
CA ARG A 38 -5.33 2.59 7.91
C ARG A 38 -4.27 2.55 8.99
N THR A 39 -3.28 3.41 8.83
CA THR A 39 -2.35 3.75 9.90
C THR A 39 -2.99 4.76 10.87
N VAL A 40 -2.38 4.94 12.04
CA VAL A 40 -2.71 6.02 12.97
C VAL A 40 -1.46 6.78 13.38
N THR A 41 -1.57 8.06 13.67
CA THR A 41 -0.48 8.85 14.25
C THR A 41 -0.30 8.52 15.74
N SER A 42 0.77 9.05 16.37
CA SER A 42 0.97 8.96 17.83
C SER A 42 -0.20 9.52 18.63
N ASP A 43 -0.92 10.50 18.08
CA ASP A 43 -2.05 11.17 18.71
C ASP A 43 -3.39 10.48 18.40
N GLY A 44 -3.36 9.30 17.76
CA GLY A 44 -4.56 8.52 17.40
C GLY A 44 -5.33 9.07 16.20
N ILE A 45 -4.76 10.01 15.44
CA ILE A 45 -5.40 10.55 14.24
C ILE A 45 -5.29 9.52 13.11
N PRO A 46 -6.37 9.25 12.34
CA PRO A 46 -6.29 8.41 11.15
C PRO A 46 -5.22 8.91 10.18
N GLY A 47 -4.25 8.06 9.88
CA GLY A 47 -3.13 8.30 8.99
C GLY A 47 -3.43 7.91 7.54
N ASP A 48 -2.36 7.59 6.82
CA ASP A 48 -2.41 7.11 5.43
C ASP A 48 -3.10 5.72 5.33
N PRO A 49 -3.74 5.42 4.18
CA PRO A 49 -4.34 4.12 3.93
C PRO A 49 -3.28 3.03 3.80
N LEU A 50 -3.60 1.84 4.28
CA LEU A 50 -2.82 0.65 3.98
C LEU A 50 -3.29 0.14 2.61
N ASN A 51 -2.42 0.24 1.61
CA ASN A 51 -2.72 0.01 0.20
C ASN A 51 -1.80 -1.03 -0.47
N VAL A 52 -0.80 -1.54 0.25
CA VAL A 52 0.12 -2.58 -0.27
C VAL A 52 0.28 -3.71 0.75
N GLY A 53 0.54 -4.92 0.26
CA GLY A 53 0.94 -6.08 1.07
C GLY A 53 1.97 -6.92 0.35
N LEU A 54 2.98 -7.42 1.06
CA LEU A 54 3.99 -8.32 0.50
C LEU A 54 4.17 -9.56 1.36
N ILE A 55 4.12 -10.74 0.74
CA ILE A 55 4.31 -12.03 1.43
C ILE A 55 5.73 -12.53 1.16
N GLY A 56 6.51 -12.71 2.22
CA GLY A 56 7.89 -13.14 2.18
C GLY A 56 8.64 -12.89 3.48
N THR A 57 9.84 -13.44 3.61
CA THR A 57 10.69 -13.17 4.77
C THR A 57 11.17 -11.72 4.78
N LYS A 58 11.72 -11.27 5.90
CA LYS A 58 12.29 -9.92 6.02
C LYS A 58 13.40 -9.68 5.00
N GLU A 59 14.27 -10.66 4.83
CA GLU A 59 15.39 -10.62 3.89
C GLU A 59 14.89 -10.58 2.45
N GLU A 60 13.85 -11.35 2.13
CA GLU A 60 13.23 -11.37 0.81
C GLU A 60 12.60 -10.02 0.47
N LEU A 61 11.86 -9.42 1.40
CA LEU A 61 11.27 -8.09 1.25
C LEU A 61 12.34 -7.02 1.00
N ILE A 62 13.35 -6.94 1.88
CA ILE A 62 14.41 -5.92 1.77
C ILE A 62 15.12 -6.05 0.43
N ARG A 63 15.47 -7.28 0.04
CA ARG A 63 16.16 -7.53 -1.24
C ARG A 63 15.28 -7.16 -2.43
N ALA A 64 14.01 -7.55 -2.42
CA ALA A 64 13.09 -7.25 -3.52
C ALA A 64 12.91 -5.74 -3.73
N ILE A 65 12.69 -4.99 -2.65
CA ILE A 65 12.50 -3.53 -2.68
C ILE A 65 13.78 -2.82 -3.14
N VAL A 66 14.94 -3.26 -2.65
CA VAL A 66 16.24 -2.68 -3.01
C VAL A 66 16.61 -2.97 -4.46
N LEU A 67 16.36 -4.18 -4.96
CA LEU A 67 16.53 -4.53 -6.39
C LEU A 67 15.55 -3.78 -7.30
N ALA A 68 14.36 -3.44 -6.79
CA ALA A 68 13.41 -2.55 -7.42
C ALA A 68 13.84 -1.06 -7.42
N GLY A 69 15.03 -0.76 -6.89
CA GLY A 69 15.66 0.56 -6.98
C GLY A 69 15.31 1.52 -5.85
N TRP A 70 14.64 1.04 -4.80
CA TRP A 70 14.34 1.79 -3.58
C TRP A 70 15.48 1.68 -2.57
N SER A 71 15.61 2.68 -1.71
CA SER A 71 16.61 2.75 -0.65
C SER A 71 15.92 2.70 0.73
N PRO A 72 16.53 2.09 1.77
CA PRO A 72 16.03 2.22 3.13
C PRO A 72 16.02 3.68 3.57
N ALA A 73 14.91 4.12 4.16
CA ALA A 73 14.78 5.46 4.73
C ALA A 73 15.35 5.53 6.16
N ASP A 74 15.23 4.43 6.92
CA ASP A 74 15.81 4.27 8.26
C ASP A 74 16.92 3.20 8.26
N PRO A 75 17.92 3.28 9.17
CA PRO A 75 18.96 2.27 9.29
C PRO A 75 18.41 0.86 9.55
N ILE A 76 18.92 -0.13 8.82
CA ILE A 76 18.58 -1.54 9.01
C ILE A 76 19.64 -2.21 9.90
N THR A 77 19.22 -3.00 10.89
CA THR A 77 20.11 -3.51 11.96
C THR A 77 20.61 -4.95 11.78
N LEU A 78 20.04 -5.74 10.87
CA LEU A 78 20.45 -7.14 10.66
C LEU A 78 21.63 -7.24 9.69
N GLY A 79 22.68 -7.98 10.06
CA GLY A 79 23.90 -8.10 9.27
C GLY A 79 23.66 -8.52 7.81
N SER A 80 22.90 -9.60 7.57
CA SER A 80 22.57 -10.06 6.21
C SER A 80 21.82 -9.00 5.40
N SER A 81 20.86 -8.30 6.01
CA SER A 81 20.13 -7.23 5.36
C SER A 81 21.00 -6.02 5.06
N VAL A 82 21.91 -5.67 5.97
CA VAL A 82 22.89 -4.60 5.78
C VAL A 82 23.82 -4.94 4.63
N ASP A 83 24.28 -6.17 4.52
CA ASP A 83 25.15 -6.62 3.44
C ASP A 83 24.42 -6.60 2.09
N ILE A 84 23.15 -7.01 2.04
CA ILE A 84 22.29 -6.89 0.85
C ILE A 84 22.18 -5.42 0.43
N VAL A 85 21.82 -4.55 1.38
CA VAL A 85 21.63 -3.11 1.13
C VAL A 85 22.94 -2.48 0.65
N LYS A 86 24.07 -2.74 1.32
CA LYS A 86 25.38 -2.26 0.90
C LYS A 86 25.73 -2.76 -0.49
N GLY A 87 25.54 -4.06 -0.76
CA GLY A 87 25.83 -4.67 -2.05
C GLY A 87 25.10 -4.01 -3.22
N VAL A 88 23.87 -3.51 -2.99
CA VAL A 88 23.06 -2.86 -4.03
C VAL A 88 23.19 -1.33 -4.02
N LEU A 89 23.40 -0.70 -2.86
CA LEU A 89 23.41 0.77 -2.70
C LEU A 89 24.79 1.41 -2.66
N LEU A 90 25.87 0.68 -2.99
CA LEU A 90 27.27 1.18 -2.99
C LEU A 90 27.51 2.51 -3.74
N HIS A 91 26.54 3.04 -4.49
CA HIS A 91 26.68 4.26 -5.29
C HIS A 91 25.57 5.31 -5.10
N LYS A 92 24.71 5.22 -4.06
CA LYS A 92 23.63 6.19 -3.85
C LYS A 92 23.83 7.04 -2.57
N PRO A 93 23.70 8.38 -2.66
CA PRO A 93 23.68 9.23 -1.46
C PRO A 93 22.43 8.91 -0.62
N TYR A 94 22.62 8.80 0.69
CA TYR A 94 21.55 8.59 1.67
C TYR A 94 20.79 9.91 1.87
N ALA A 95 19.46 9.92 1.78
CA ALA A 95 18.69 11.12 2.09
C ALA A 95 18.38 11.16 3.59
N ASP A 96 18.82 12.21 4.27
CA ASP A 96 18.90 12.32 5.72
C ASP A 96 17.59 12.82 6.40
N ALA A 97 16.44 12.64 5.76
CA ALA A 97 15.17 13.17 6.28
C ALA A 97 14.43 12.10 7.10
N PRO A 98 14.28 12.26 8.43
CA PRO A 98 13.61 11.28 9.28
C PRO A 98 12.14 11.13 8.88
N VAL A 99 11.69 9.87 8.80
CA VAL A 99 10.32 9.52 8.44
C VAL A 99 9.42 9.65 9.67
N SER A 100 8.31 10.39 9.55
CA SER A 100 7.30 10.47 10.60
C SER A 100 6.77 9.07 10.98
N ASN A 101 6.65 8.83 12.28
CA ASN A 101 6.16 7.56 12.80
C ASN A 101 4.67 7.39 12.50
N LEU A 102 4.32 6.25 11.91
CA LEU A 102 2.94 5.80 11.77
C LEU A 102 2.79 4.48 12.49
N TYR A 103 1.59 4.24 13.01
CA TYR A 103 1.31 3.10 13.85
C TYR A 103 0.26 2.21 13.21
N VAL A 104 0.49 0.91 13.29
CA VAL A 104 -0.46 -0.15 12.98
C VAL A 104 -0.34 -1.15 14.11
N PHE A 105 -1.46 -1.66 14.62
CA PHE A 105 -1.47 -2.60 15.76
C PHE A 105 -0.75 -2.04 17.01
N GLY A 106 -0.78 -0.71 17.20
CA GLY A 106 -0.13 -0.04 18.34
C GLY A 106 1.40 0.05 18.26
N ARG A 107 2.03 -0.35 17.14
CA ARG A 107 3.49 -0.30 16.94
C ARG A 107 3.89 0.54 15.74
N LYS A 108 5.07 1.18 15.85
CA LYS A 108 5.74 1.90 14.76
C LYS A 108 6.02 0.94 13.59
N GLN A 109 6.12 1.46 12.38
CA GLN A 109 6.60 0.71 11.20
C GLN A 109 7.90 -0.05 11.49
N ASP A 110 8.01 -1.25 10.93
CA ASP A 110 9.17 -2.14 11.07
C ASP A 110 10.25 -1.83 10.01
N LEU A 111 9.83 -1.41 8.81
CA LEU A 111 10.70 -1.03 7.70
C LEU A 111 10.12 0.18 6.95
N ALA A 112 10.99 1.02 6.42
CA ALA A 112 10.63 2.15 5.56
C ALA A 112 11.63 2.29 4.41
N PHE A 113 11.11 2.58 3.22
CA PHE A 113 11.91 2.75 2.01
C PHE A 113 11.46 3.98 1.23
N GLU A 114 12.39 4.54 0.48
CA GLU A 114 12.19 5.71 -0.37
C GLU A 114 12.85 5.57 -1.73
N GLN A 115 12.33 6.30 -2.71
CA GLN A 115 12.98 6.51 -4.00
C GLN A 115 12.85 7.98 -4.40
N LEU A 116 13.97 8.69 -4.46
CA LEU A 116 14.02 10.12 -4.76
C LEU A 116 13.59 10.42 -6.19
N VAL A 117 12.86 11.52 -6.38
CA VAL A 117 12.55 12.08 -7.69
C VAL A 117 13.47 13.27 -7.97
N GLY A 118 14.17 13.24 -9.11
CA GLY A 118 15.04 14.34 -9.54
C GLY A 118 16.20 14.70 -8.60
N GLY A 119 16.55 13.82 -7.65
CA GLY A 119 17.60 14.06 -6.65
C GLY A 119 17.23 15.06 -5.55
N SER A 120 15.96 15.45 -5.44
CA SER A 120 15.46 16.37 -4.41
C SER A 120 14.82 15.58 -3.25
N PRO A 121 15.13 15.89 -1.98
CA PRO A 121 14.47 15.26 -0.83
C PRO A 121 13.02 15.73 -0.62
N LYS A 122 12.55 16.73 -1.38
CA LYS A 122 11.19 17.26 -1.28
C LYS A 122 10.15 16.39 -1.98
N GLU A 123 10.60 15.64 -3.00
CA GLU A 123 9.75 14.77 -3.82
C GLU A 123 10.33 13.36 -3.80
N ARG A 124 9.59 12.44 -3.20
CA ARG A 124 10.03 11.05 -3.09
C ARG A 124 8.85 10.10 -3.04
N HIS A 125 9.04 8.97 -3.69
CA HIS A 125 8.24 7.78 -3.46
C HIS A 125 8.57 7.24 -2.07
N HIS A 126 7.57 6.80 -1.32
CA HIS A 126 7.76 6.38 0.05
C HIS A 126 6.85 5.22 0.42
N VAL A 127 7.40 4.18 1.06
CA VAL A 127 6.63 3.04 1.53
C VAL A 127 7.07 2.59 2.92
N ARG A 128 6.09 2.34 3.79
CA ARG A 128 6.30 1.77 5.14
C ARG A 128 5.70 0.38 5.21
N PHE A 129 6.34 -0.51 5.96
CA PHE A 129 5.86 -1.87 6.19
C PHE A 129 5.79 -2.23 7.67
N TRP A 130 4.77 -3.02 8.03
CA TRP A 130 4.56 -3.62 9.33
C TRP A 130 4.49 -5.14 9.19
N LEU A 131 5.35 -5.84 9.91
CA LEU A 131 5.36 -7.30 9.96
C LEU A 131 4.05 -7.80 10.58
N SER A 132 3.30 -8.60 9.85
CA SER A 132 1.98 -9.10 10.27
C SER A 132 1.93 -10.61 10.01
N PRO A 133 2.58 -11.44 10.84
CA PRO A 133 2.70 -12.87 10.62
C PRO A 133 1.35 -13.58 10.52
N GLU A 134 0.35 -13.10 11.26
CA GLU A 134 -1.02 -13.59 11.28
C GLU A 134 -1.78 -13.37 9.96
N LEU A 135 -1.27 -12.50 9.09
CA LEU A 135 -1.79 -12.24 7.74
C LEU A 135 -0.94 -12.93 6.66
N GLY A 136 -0.03 -13.83 7.04
CA GLY A 136 0.84 -14.56 6.13
C GLY A 136 0.16 -15.69 5.34
N GLN A 137 0.95 -16.37 4.52
CA GLN A 137 0.54 -17.61 3.84
C GLN A 137 1.53 -18.72 4.17
N GLY A 138 1.05 -19.80 4.79
CA GLY A 138 1.91 -20.89 5.25
C GLY A 138 2.89 -20.41 6.33
N ASP A 139 4.18 -20.63 6.10
CA ASP A 139 5.29 -20.21 6.96
C ASP A 139 5.85 -18.82 6.59
N ARG A 140 5.31 -18.18 5.55
CA ARG A 140 5.79 -16.87 5.06
C ARG A 140 4.92 -15.75 5.61
N PRO A 141 5.49 -14.81 6.40
CA PRO A 141 4.71 -13.73 6.98
C PRO A 141 4.31 -12.71 5.90
N MET A 142 3.25 -11.95 6.19
CA MET A 142 2.89 -10.78 5.39
C MET A 142 3.50 -9.52 6.01
N TRP A 143 3.83 -8.58 5.14
CA TRP A 143 4.20 -7.21 5.44
C TRP A 143 3.12 -6.31 4.86
N ILE A 144 2.22 -5.81 5.72
CA ILE A 144 1.24 -4.83 5.27
C ILE A 144 1.92 -3.47 5.20
N GLY A 145 1.53 -2.63 4.26
CA GLY A 145 2.20 -1.36 4.07
C GLY A 145 1.31 -0.24 3.56
N SER A 146 1.91 0.95 3.64
CA SER A 146 1.36 2.21 3.17
C SER A 146 2.37 2.83 2.22
N ALA A 147 2.02 2.87 0.94
CA ALA A 147 2.79 3.53 -0.10
C ALA A 147 2.16 4.89 -0.41
N THR A 148 2.95 5.96 -0.29
CA THR A 148 2.55 7.35 -0.55
C THR A 148 3.65 8.11 -1.30
N PHE A 149 3.27 9.00 -2.22
CA PHE A 149 4.22 9.91 -2.87
C PHE A 149 4.26 11.23 -2.10
N ASP A 150 5.41 11.57 -1.52
CA ASP A 150 5.64 12.88 -0.91
C ASP A 150 5.89 13.88 -2.05
N LYS A 151 5.03 14.90 -2.19
CA LYS A 151 5.12 15.91 -3.25
C LYS A 151 5.77 17.22 -2.82
N SER A 152 5.77 17.51 -1.51
CA SER A 152 6.36 18.73 -0.97
C SER A 152 6.59 18.63 0.53
N VAL A 153 7.36 19.58 1.06
CA VAL A 153 7.52 19.81 2.50
C VAL A 153 6.76 21.09 2.86
N GLY A 154 5.98 21.04 3.94
CA GLY A 154 5.18 22.16 4.42
C GLY A 154 4.77 21.99 5.87
N PHE A 155 3.72 22.69 6.30
CA PHE A 155 3.17 22.57 7.65
C PHE A 155 1.92 21.70 7.65
N SER A 156 1.80 20.81 8.64
CA SER A 156 0.61 19.99 8.85
C SER A 156 -0.61 20.88 9.04
N HIS A 157 -1.69 20.56 8.34
CA HIS A 157 -2.98 21.23 8.50
C HIS A 157 -3.66 20.91 9.84
N ARG A 158 -3.15 19.93 10.59
CA ARG A 158 -3.71 19.53 11.89
C ARG A 158 -2.88 20.00 13.07
N THR A 159 -1.56 19.89 12.99
CA THR A 159 -0.66 20.17 14.12
C THR A 159 0.19 21.43 13.94
N GLY A 160 0.29 21.97 12.72
CA GLY A 160 1.19 23.08 12.40
C GLY A 160 2.68 22.70 12.42
N GLN A 161 3.04 21.43 12.62
CA GLN A 161 4.42 20.95 12.56
C GLN A 161 4.89 20.79 11.11
N VAL A 162 6.20 20.88 10.86
CA VAL A 162 6.75 20.58 9.54
C VAL A 162 6.48 19.12 9.19
N THR A 163 5.85 18.88 8.05
CA THR A 163 5.50 17.54 7.53
C THR A 163 5.75 17.49 6.03
N HIS A 164 5.89 16.28 5.52
CA HIS A 164 5.74 16.03 4.09
C HIS A 164 4.26 16.00 3.75
N HIS A 165 3.92 16.60 2.62
CA HIS A 165 2.60 16.52 2.03
C HIS A 165 2.58 15.43 0.98
N ILE A 166 1.55 14.59 1.00
CA ILE A 166 1.41 13.53 0.00
C ILE A 166 0.64 14.01 -1.24
N ALA A 167 0.88 13.38 -2.39
CA ALA A 167 -0.03 13.46 -3.52
C ALA A 167 -1.36 12.77 -3.18
N ALA A 168 -2.45 13.29 -3.77
CA ALA A 168 -3.78 12.81 -3.47
C ALA A 168 -4.06 11.41 -4.04
N ASP A 169 -3.37 11.06 -5.13
CA ASP A 169 -3.54 9.79 -5.80
C ASP A 169 -2.67 8.69 -5.17
N VAL A 170 -3.18 8.03 -4.14
CA VAL A 170 -2.44 6.94 -3.47
C VAL A 170 -2.44 5.64 -4.27
N ASP A 171 -3.33 5.52 -5.27
CA ASP A 171 -3.36 4.36 -6.18
C ASP A 171 -2.16 4.41 -7.12
N ALA A 172 -1.79 5.59 -7.63
CA ALA A 172 -0.62 5.73 -8.50
C ALA A 172 0.67 5.28 -7.80
N GLU A 173 0.81 5.55 -6.49
CA GLU A 173 1.98 5.12 -5.74
C GLU A 173 1.99 3.61 -5.48
N ARG A 174 0.83 3.05 -5.12
CA ARG A 174 0.65 1.59 -5.00
C ARG A 174 1.06 0.89 -6.30
N ASP A 175 0.51 1.36 -7.43
CA ASP A 175 0.70 0.75 -8.73
C ASP A 175 2.18 0.87 -9.16
N LYS A 176 2.80 2.04 -8.94
CA LYS A 176 4.24 2.27 -9.18
C LYS A 176 5.14 1.30 -8.40
N LEU A 177 4.85 1.07 -7.12
CA LEU A 177 5.62 0.13 -6.30
C LEU A 177 5.58 -1.28 -6.91
N PHE A 178 4.40 -1.76 -7.27
CA PHE A 178 4.23 -3.08 -7.86
C PHE A 178 4.81 -3.18 -9.28
N ASP A 179 4.78 -2.11 -10.06
CA ASP A 179 5.48 -2.04 -11.35
C ASP A 179 7.00 -2.16 -11.19
N ASP A 180 7.59 -1.49 -10.19
CA ASP A 180 9.03 -1.62 -9.92
C ASP A 180 9.40 -3.05 -9.51
N LEU A 181 8.61 -3.67 -8.62
CA LEU A 181 8.84 -5.05 -8.16
C LEU A 181 8.69 -6.07 -9.30
N GLN A 182 7.74 -5.84 -10.21
CA GLN A 182 7.57 -6.64 -11.43
C GLN A 182 8.78 -6.48 -12.37
N ARG A 183 9.24 -5.25 -12.61
CA ARG A 183 10.45 -4.98 -13.42
C ARG A 183 11.70 -5.63 -12.81
N ALA A 184 11.78 -5.67 -11.48
CA ALA A 184 12.84 -6.34 -10.75
C ALA A 184 12.75 -7.88 -10.78
N LYS A 185 11.64 -8.45 -11.28
CA LYS A 185 11.39 -9.90 -11.38
C LYS A 185 11.37 -10.61 -10.03
N GLU A 186 10.81 -9.94 -9.02
CA GLU A 186 10.81 -10.39 -7.63
C GLU A 186 9.47 -10.99 -7.19
N LEU A 187 8.44 -10.95 -8.04
CA LEU A 187 7.08 -11.37 -7.71
C LEU A 187 6.66 -12.61 -8.51
N ILE A 188 6.01 -13.56 -7.84
CA ILE A 188 5.44 -14.78 -8.47
C ILE A 188 3.91 -14.69 -8.63
N ARG A 189 3.24 -13.95 -7.75
CA ARG A 189 1.78 -13.76 -7.75
C ARG A 189 1.43 -12.34 -7.37
N LEU A 190 0.37 -11.83 -7.97
CA LEU A 190 -0.25 -10.54 -7.66
C LEU A 190 -1.77 -10.70 -7.64
N TYR A 191 -2.39 -10.15 -6.61
CA TYR A 191 -3.84 -10.13 -6.47
C TYR A 191 -4.26 -8.92 -5.64
N GLN A 192 -5.55 -8.57 -5.66
CA GLN A 192 -6.09 -7.51 -4.83
C GLN A 192 -7.01 -8.07 -3.76
N VAL A 193 -7.15 -7.32 -2.68
CA VAL A 193 -8.19 -7.48 -1.67
C VAL A 193 -8.71 -6.11 -1.27
N THR A 194 -9.89 -6.07 -0.67
CA THR A 194 -10.44 -4.80 -0.19
C THR A 194 -9.58 -4.16 0.91
N GLY A 195 -9.08 -2.96 0.63
CA GLY A 195 -8.34 -2.08 1.54
C GLY A 195 -9.30 -1.22 2.38
N ILE A 196 -9.14 0.10 2.30
CA ILE A 196 -10.02 1.06 3.00
C ILE A 196 -11.40 1.22 2.35
N GLY A 197 -11.58 0.66 1.14
CA GLY A 197 -12.79 0.89 0.33
C GLY A 197 -12.75 2.21 -0.42
N LEU A 198 -13.62 2.33 -1.44
CA LEU A 198 -13.64 3.47 -2.36
C LEU A 198 -13.69 4.79 -1.59
N THR A 199 -12.69 5.64 -1.80
CA THR A 199 -12.54 6.90 -1.07
C THR A 199 -12.24 8.03 -2.04
N VAL A 200 -13.11 9.05 -2.08
CA VAL A 200 -12.92 10.24 -2.93
C VAL A 200 -12.51 11.49 -2.17
N ASN A 201 -12.70 11.51 -0.85
CA ASN A 201 -12.40 12.67 0.00
C ASN A 201 -11.72 12.23 1.31
N GLY A 202 -10.68 11.41 1.21
CA GLY A 202 -9.88 10.96 2.33
C GLY A 202 -9.05 12.09 2.93
N ARG A 203 -8.66 11.95 4.20
CA ARG A 203 -7.71 12.82 4.88
C ARG A 203 -6.76 12.00 5.72
N ASN A 204 -5.46 12.24 5.59
CA ASN A 204 -4.45 11.58 6.43
C ASN A 204 -4.19 12.33 7.74
N GLY A 205 -3.19 11.86 8.48
CA GLY A 205 -2.78 12.41 9.78
C GLY A 205 -2.20 13.83 9.67
N GLY A 206 -1.62 14.20 8.53
CA GLY A 206 -1.18 15.56 8.24
C GLY A 206 -2.32 16.50 7.83
N GLY A 207 -3.47 15.94 7.43
CA GLY A 207 -4.61 16.65 6.87
C GLY A 207 -4.60 16.75 5.35
N ASP A 208 -3.73 16.00 4.67
CA ASP A 208 -3.68 15.95 3.21
C ASP A 208 -4.87 15.20 2.65
N TRP A 209 -5.43 15.72 1.57
CA TRP A 209 -6.46 15.04 0.80
C TRP A 209 -5.88 13.87 0.03
N PHE A 210 -6.60 12.74 0.04
CA PHE A 210 -6.33 11.61 -0.85
C PHE A 210 -7.61 10.97 -1.41
N TYR A 211 -7.44 10.21 -2.48
CA TYR A 211 -8.45 9.38 -3.11
C TYR A 211 -7.88 8.02 -3.54
N THR A 212 -8.72 6.98 -3.56
CA THR A 212 -8.34 5.60 -3.90
C THR A 212 -9.55 4.79 -4.38
N ASP A 213 -9.32 3.83 -5.28
CA ASP A 213 -10.28 2.77 -5.66
C ASP A 213 -10.71 1.91 -4.47
N GLY A 214 -9.96 1.97 -3.36
CA GLY A 214 -10.21 1.26 -2.13
C GLY A 214 -9.54 -0.10 -2.02
N GLU A 215 -8.74 -0.47 -3.01
CA GLU A 215 -8.08 -1.77 -3.09
C GLU A 215 -6.69 -1.75 -2.45
N MET A 216 -6.33 -2.89 -1.88
CA MET A 216 -4.96 -3.20 -1.49
C MET A 216 -4.41 -4.23 -2.46
N THR A 217 -3.27 -3.94 -3.07
CA THR A 217 -2.57 -4.93 -3.92
C THR A 217 -1.62 -5.74 -3.05
N ILE A 218 -1.66 -7.06 -3.20
CA ILE A 218 -0.81 -8.01 -2.49
C ILE A 218 0.08 -8.73 -3.50
N GLY A 219 1.39 -8.71 -3.24
CA GLY A 219 2.39 -9.47 -3.99
C GLY A 219 2.99 -10.60 -3.17
N VAL A 220 3.18 -11.75 -3.81
CA VAL A 220 3.96 -12.86 -3.24
C VAL A 220 5.36 -12.80 -3.82
N ILE A 221 6.36 -12.60 -2.95
CA ILE A 221 7.76 -12.52 -3.35
C ILE A 221 8.26 -13.91 -3.73
N SER A 222 9.12 -13.99 -4.75
CA SER A 222 9.78 -15.24 -5.13
C SER A 222 10.63 -15.80 -3.98
N GLU A 223 10.52 -17.11 -3.73
CA GLU A 223 11.29 -17.75 -2.66
C GLU A 223 12.80 -17.55 -2.86
N ARG A 224 13.46 -17.11 -1.79
CA ARG A 224 14.89 -16.77 -1.76
C ARG A 224 15.28 -15.72 -2.82
N ASN A 225 14.32 -14.92 -3.29
CA ASN A 225 14.48 -13.96 -4.39
C ASN A 225 15.06 -14.60 -5.66
N ARG A 226 14.59 -15.80 -6.02
CA ARG A 226 14.94 -16.40 -7.31
C ARG A 226 14.31 -15.57 -8.42
N LEU A 227 15.12 -15.12 -9.39
CA LEU A 227 14.63 -14.33 -10.51
C LEU A 227 13.50 -15.07 -11.24
N VAL A 228 12.35 -14.40 -11.34
CA VAL A 228 11.19 -14.92 -12.05
C VAL A 228 11.31 -14.54 -13.54
N THR A 229 11.39 -15.53 -14.41
CA THR A 229 11.49 -15.28 -15.86
C THR A 229 10.13 -15.02 -16.50
N ALA A 230 9.07 -15.56 -15.92
CA ALA A 230 7.68 -15.30 -16.30
C ALA A 230 7.13 -14.05 -15.62
N GLN A 231 6.05 -13.48 -16.17
CA GLN A 231 5.26 -12.48 -15.46
C GLN A 231 4.59 -13.12 -14.24
N PRO A 232 4.37 -12.37 -13.14
CA PRO A 232 3.63 -12.89 -12.01
C PRO A 232 2.23 -13.32 -12.43
N THR A 233 1.71 -14.37 -11.81
CA THR A 233 0.32 -14.76 -12.03
C THR A 233 -0.59 -13.69 -11.42
N MET A 234 -1.40 -13.06 -12.26
CA MET A 234 -2.41 -12.08 -11.84
C MET A 234 -3.72 -12.82 -11.53
N GLU A 235 -4.23 -12.69 -10.32
CA GLU A 235 -5.52 -13.29 -9.95
C GLU A 235 -6.66 -12.34 -10.31
N GLU A 236 -7.70 -12.87 -10.95
CA GLU A 236 -8.85 -12.07 -11.35
C GLU A 236 -9.64 -11.61 -10.12
N ASN A 237 -10.03 -10.34 -10.13
CA ASN A 237 -11.00 -9.81 -9.18
C ASN A 237 -12.42 -10.32 -9.51
N PRO A 238 -13.36 -10.28 -8.57
CA PRO A 238 -14.76 -10.58 -8.86
C PRO A 238 -15.30 -9.58 -9.90
N LYS A 239 -16.16 -10.04 -10.81
CA LYS A 239 -16.69 -9.20 -11.91
C LYS A 239 -17.32 -7.87 -11.45
N PRO A 240 -18.04 -7.78 -10.31
CA PRO A 240 -18.50 -6.50 -9.80
C PRO A 240 -17.35 -5.53 -9.44
N VAL A 241 -16.29 -6.03 -8.82
CA VAL A 241 -15.08 -5.24 -8.46
C VAL A 241 -14.33 -4.80 -9.71
N GLU A 242 -14.16 -5.67 -10.70
CA GLU A 242 -13.57 -5.29 -11.99
C GLU A 242 -14.35 -4.16 -12.66
N TRP A 243 -15.69 -4.25 -12.64
CA TRP A 243 -16.54 -3.20 -13.20
C TRP A 243 -16.36 -1.88 -12.45
N LYS A 244 -16.35 -1.91 -11.12
CA LYS A 244 -16.05 -0.73 -10.29
C LYS A 244 -14.69 -0.13 -10.65
N ASN A 245 -13.64 -0.95 -10.72
CA ASN A 245 -12.29 -0.47 -11.03
C ASN A 245 -12.23 0.17 -12.42
N ARG A 246 -12.89 -0.41 -13.43
CA ARG A 246 -12.99 0.23 -14.77
C ARG A 246 -13.65 1.60 -14.72
N VAL A 247 -14.76 1.74 -13.99
CA VAL A 247 -15.43 3.03 -13.80
C VAL A 247 -14.52 4.03 -13.10
N TRP A 248 -13.83 3.59 -12.04
CA TRP A 248 -12.88 4.42 -11.30
C TRP A 248 -11.77 4.97 -12.19
N HIS A 249 -11.08 4.11 -12.94
CA HIS A 249 -10.01 4.54 -13.84
C HIS A 249 -10.51 5.50 -14.92
N ALA A 250 -11.73 5.31 -15.43
CA ALA A 250 -12.33 6.22 -16.40
C ALA A 250 -12.68 7.59 -15.81
N LEU A 251 -13.00 7.67 -14.51
CA LEU A 251 -13.25 8.94 -13.82
C LEU A 251 -11.94 9.65 -13.43
N LYS A 252 -10.94 8.88 -13.01
CA LYS A 252 -9.62 9.38 -12.61
C LYS A 252 -8.78 9.90 -13.78
N GLY A 253 -8.93 9.31 -14.97
CA GLY A 253 -8.22 9.71 -16.19
C GLY A 253 -8.78 10.96 -16.90
N LYS A 254 -9.74 11.68 -16.28
CA LYS A 254 -10.29 12.96 -16.74
C LYS A 254 -9.87 14.07 -15.79
#